data_AF-A0A915CKM6-F1
#
_entry.id   AF-A0A915CKM6-F1
#
_cell.length_a   1.000
_cell.length_b   1.000
_cell.length_c   1.000
_cell.angle_alpha   90.00
_cell.angle_beta   90.00
_cell.angle_gamma   90.00
#
_symmetry.space_group_name_H-M   'P 1'
#
loop_
_entity.id
_entity.type
_entity.pdbx_description
1 polymer ?
#
loop_
_entity_poly.entity_id
_entity_poly.type
_entity_poly.pdbx_seq_one_letter_code
_entity_poly.pdbx_strand_id
1 'polypeptide(L)'
;MNPVKISLLVFQSSIVQCDYINAFETYLKEELKIRRCLAYYDDTRIPACLYFISLRVMVPSLDTDAWWHYIRVRIYINIEIYQFPIIDETVRKENAALNKLLPFAIVGSTDFVPKEMVDWCVHAVTHGNLLMGIVEVENEMHCDFVKLREALLRINEDSLRERTHNILCRTKMMETSQQRQLEFKDEMKKREKQYSDEFQMRVSKKEAELKHREEVLNMRSREISEQFEKEQRNLEQSINLVMEEKAKLESSRNNSGGKKRK
;
A
#
# COMPACT_ATOMS: atom_id res chain seq x y z
N MET A 1 -4.78 25.69 -40.35
CA MET A 1 -3.67 26.14 -39.50
C MET A 1 -2.95 24.91 -38.96
N ASN A 2 -1.89 24.45 -39.62
CA ASN A 2 -1.00 23.45 -39.03
C ASN A 2 0.32 24.17 -38.69
N PRO A 3 0.50 24.65 -37.45
CA PRO A 3 1.80 25.14 -37.05
C PRO A 3 2.80 23.98 -37.12
N VAL A 4 4.00 24.26 -37.60
CA VAL A 4 5.17 23.37 -37.51
C VAL A 4 5.21 22.83 -36.08
N LYS A 5 4.95 21.53 -35.91
CA LYS A 5 5.00 20.89 -34.60
C LYS A 5 6.47 20.67 -34.22
N ILE A 6 7.17 21.75 -33.88
CA ILE A 6 8.38 21.63 -33.08
C ILE A 6 7.90 21.06 -31.75
N SER A 7 8.17 19.79 -31.53
CA SER A 7 7.73 19.12 -30.31
C SER A 7 8.93 18.98 -29.41
N LEU A 8 8.92 19.74 -28.33
CA LEU A 8 9.91 19.62 -27.28
C LEU A 8 9.70 18.29 -26.57
N LEU A 9 10.73 17.45 -26.52
CA LEU A 9 10.63 16.13 -25.89
C LEU A 9 11.15 16.18 -24.46
N VAL A 10 10.24 15.97 -23.49
CA VAL A 10 10.60 15.82 -22.09
C VAL A 10 10.41 14.36 -21.70
N PHE A 11 11.49 13.74 -21.27
CA PHE A 11 11.45 12.45 -20.61
C PHE A 11 11.06 12.68 -19.15
N GLN A 12 9.99 12.03 -18.69
CA GLN A 12 9.68 12.00 -17.27
C GLN A 12 9.86 10.59 -16.72
N SER A 13 10.40 10.47 -15.50
CA SER A 13 10.17 9.30 -14.66
C SER A 13 8.68 9.20 -14.38
N SER A 14 8.05 8.15 -14.89
CA SER A 14 6.60 7.93 -15.00
C SER A 14 5.84 8.26 -13.71
N ILE A 15 5.14 9.40 -13.72
CA ILE A 15 3.98 9.64 -12.86
C ILE A 15 2.75 9.58 -13.79
N VAL A 16 2.05 8.45 -13.70
CA VAL A 16 0.65 8.23 -14.11
C VAL A 16 0.32 8.22 -15.61
N GLN A 17 0.34 7.03 -16.21
CA GLN A 17 -0.72 6.60 -17.13
C GLN A 17 -1.22 5.22 -16.68
N CYS A 18 -2.53 5.06 -16.53
CA CYS A 18 -3.15 3.84 -15.96
C CYS A 18 -2.77 2.55 -16.71
N ASP A 19 -2.51 2.61 -18.02
CA ASP A 19 -2.14 1.44 -18.81
C ASP A 19 -0.69 0.96 -18.55
N TYR A 20 0.20 1.86 -18.09
CA TYR A 20 1.58 1.53 -17.72
C TYR A 20 1.66 0.63 -16.48
N ILE A 21 0.70 0.77 -15.55
CA ILE A 21 0.64 -0.02 -14.31
C ILE A 21 0.46 -1.50 -14.65
N ASN A 22 -0.36 -1.81 -15.66
CA ASN A 22 -0.70 -3.19 -16.00
C ASN A 22 0.49 -3.97 -16.59
N ALA A 23 1.25 -3.35 -17.51
CA ALA A 23 2.45 -3.98 -18.09
C ALA A 23 3.49 -4.27 -17.00
N PHE A 24 3.65 -3.34 -16.06
CA PHE A 24 4.57 -3.53 -14.94
C PHE A 24 4.13 -4.61 -13.96
N GLU A 25 2.87 -4.61 -13.53
CA GLU A 25 2.35 -5.64 -12.62
C GLU A 25 2.51 -7.06 -13.20
N THR A 26 2.36 -7.20 -14.52
CA THR A 26 2.50 -8.47 -15.21
C THR A 26 3.97 -8.95 -15.17
N TYR A 27 4.92 -8.06 -15.46
CA TYR A 27 6.35 -8.35 -15.35
C TYR A 27 6.75 -8.73 -13.92
N LEU A 28 6.28 -7.96 -12.92
CA LEU A 28 6.62 -8.20 -11.52
C LEU A 28 6.08 -9.53 -11.01
N LYS A 29 4.88 -9.93 -11.44
CA LYS A 29 4.32 -11.26 -11.13
C LYS A 29 5.20 -12.38 -11.67
N GLU A 30 5.78 -12.23 -12.87
CA GLU A 30 6.72 -13.20 -13.43
C GLU A 30 8.04 -13.24 -12.64
N GLU A 31 8.59 -12.08 -12.32
CA GLU A 31 9.86 -11.95 -11.61
C GLU A 31 9.82 -12.57 -10.20
N LEU A 32 8.66 -12.50 -9.53
CA LEU A 32 8.41 -13.08 -8.21
C LEU A 32 8.14 -14.60 -8.23
N LYS A 33 8.04 -15.25 -9.40
CA LYS A 33 7.87 -16.71 -9.46
C LYS A 33 9.12 -17.43 -8.97
N ILE A 34 8.92 -18.50 -8.21
CA ILE A 34 10.00 -19.41 -7.77
C ILE A 34 10.74 -20.01 -8.97
N ARG A 35 9.99 -20.39 -10.02
CA ARG A 35 10.53 -20.83 -11.31
C ARG A 35 10.28 -19.75 -12.37
N ARG A 36 11.08 -18.69 -12.32
CA ARG A 36 11.03 -17.58 -13.27
C ARG A 36 11.80 -17.89 -14.55
N CYS A 37 11.28 -17.42 -15.70
CA CYS A 37 11.91 -17.58 -17.02
C CYS A 37 12.07 -16.23 -17.72
N LEU A 38 12.81 -15.30 -17.11
CA LEU A 38 12.96 -13.92 -17.62
C LEU A 38 13.71 -13.83 -18.95
N ALA A 39 14.53 -14.83 -19.30
CA ALA A 39 15.30 -14.83 -20.55
C ALA A 39 14.43 -14.95 -21.81
N TYR A 40 13.22 -15.49 -21.68
CA TYR A 40 12.27 -15.70 -22.78
C TYR A 40 10.96 -14.98 -22.54
N TYR A 41 10.94 -14.04 -21.59
CA TYR A 41 9.72 -13.30 -21.24
C TYR A 41 9.63 -12.03 -22.07
N ASP A 42 8.48 -11.81 -22.70
CA ASP A 42 8.20 -10.60 -23.47
C ASP A 42 8.03 -9.41 -22.53
N ASP A 43 9.10 -8.63 -22.37
CA ASP A 43 9.10 -7.42 -21.57
C ASP A 43 8.37 -6.29 -22.30
N THR A 44 7.11 -6.04 -21.91
CA THR A 44 6.24 -5.00 -22.46
C THR A 44 6.34 -3.66 -21.73
N ARG A 45 7.27 -3.52 -20.78
CA ARG A 45 7.45 -2.28 -20.02
C ARG A 45 7.97 -1.19 -20.94
N ILE A 46 7.48 0.04 -20.74
CA ILE A 46 7.88 1.20 -21.54
C ILE A 46 9.22 1.75 -20.99
N PRO A 47 10.33 1.72 -21.74
CA PRO A 47 11.65 2.18 -21.26
C PRO A 47 11.82 3.70 -21.31
N ALA A 48 11.02 4.39 -22.14
CA ALA A 48 11.03 5.84 -22.27
C ALA A 48 9.64 6.38 -22.63
N CYS A 49 9.26 7.50 -22.03
CA CYS A 49 8.06 8.25 -22.39
C CYS A 49 8.46 9.59 -23.02
N LEU A 50 7.89 9.91 -24.18
CA LEU A 50 8.17 11.13 -24.92
C LEU A 50 7.01 12.10 -24.71
N TYR A 51 7.23 13.16 -23.93
CA TYR A 51 6.22 14.18 -23.72
C TYR A 51 6.32 15.27 -24.78
N PHE A 52 5.26 15.52 -25.55
CA PHE A 52 5.23 16.51 -26.63
C PHE A 52 4.72 17.86 -26.11
N ILE A 53 5.58 18.89 -26.15
CA ILE A 53 5.18 20.25 -25.79
C ILE A 53 4.74 20.99 -27.06
N SER A 54 3.47 21.39 -27.10
CA SER A 54 2.92 22.19 -28.20
C SER A 54 3.32 23.65 -28.07
N LEU A 55 4.02 24.19 -29.08
CA LEU A 55 4.45 25.60 -29.12
C LEU A 55 3.32 26.56 -29.53
N ARG A 56 2.08 26.34 -29.08
CA ARG A 56 0.97 27.26 -29.40
C ARG A 56 1.16 28.67 -28.87
N VAL A 57 2.03 28.86 -27.87
CA VAL A 57 2.31 30.17 -27.28
C VAL A 57 3.63 30.70 -27.84
N MET A 58 3.60 31.15 -29.09
CA MET A 58 4.61 32.07 -29.59
C MET A 58 4.27 33.43 -28.96
N VAL A 59 4.96 33.81 -27.88
CA VAL A 59 4.88 35.18 -27.36
C VAL A 59 5.66 36.04 -28.35
N PRO A 60 5.04 36.92 -29.15
CA PRO A 60 5.70 37.56 -30.29
C PRO A 60 6.84 38.52 -29.92
N SER A 61 7.10 38.74 -28.63
CA SER A 61 8.02 39.74 -28.11
C SER A 61 9.18 39.18 -27.28
N LEU A 62 9.33 37.86 -27.16
CA LEU A 62 10.46 37.26 -26.46
C LEU A 62 11.49 36.76 -27.47
N ASP A 63 12.73 37.22 -27.28
CA ASP A 63 13.93 36.65 -27.89
C ASP A 63 13.93 35.11 -27.72
N THR A 64 14.44 34.36 -28.70
CA THR A 64 14.43 32.89 -28.69
C THR A 64 15.03 32.35 -27.39
N ASP A 65 16.07 33.01 -26.88
CA ASP A 65 16.75 32.65 -25.64
C ASP A 65 15.87 32.84 -24.38
N ALA A 66 15.06 33.90 -24.33
CA ALA A 66 14.13 34.14 -23.23
C ALA A 66 12.99 33.12 -23.21
N TRP A 67 12.54 32.67 -24.38
CA TRP A 67 11.52 31.64 -24.52
C TRP A 67 12.07 30.25 -24.15
N TRP A 68 13.30 29.92 -24.55
CA TRP A 68 14.02 28.73 -24.08
C TRP A 68 14.21 28.73 -22.57
N HIS A 69 14.54 29.90 -21.99
CA HIS A 69 14.64 30.06 -20.54
C HIS A 69 13.28 29.85 -19.85
N TYR A 70 12.20 30.43 -20.36
CA TYR A 70 10.84 30.25 -19.83
C TYR A 70 10.41 28.77 -19.83
N ILE A 71 10.66 28.08 -20.93
CA ILE A 71 10.36 26.66 -21.08
C ILE A 71 11.17 25.81 -20.10
N ARG A 72 12.49 26.05 -20.00
CA ARG A 72 13.33 25.37 -19.00
C ARG A 72 12.74 25.60 -17.60
N VAL A 73 12.53 26.84 -17.19
CA VAL A 73 12.01 27.18 -15.86
C VAL A 73 10.64 26.55 -15.58
N ARG A 74 9.66 26.61 -16.50
CA ARG A 74 8.32 26.06 -16.25
C ARG A 74 8.25 24.53 -16.29
N ILE A 75 9.06 23.88 -17.12
CA ILE A 75 9.16 22.41 -17.11
C ILE A 75 9.80 21.95 -15.81
N TYR A 76 10.92 22.57 -15.40
CA TYR A 76 11.63 22.20 -14.16
C TYR A 76 10.78 22.37 -12.89
N ILE A 77 9.75 23.21 -12.89
CA ILE A 77 8.89 23.42 -11.72
C ILE A 77 7.97 22.22 -11.41
N ASN A 78 7.58 21.40 -12.39
CA ASN A 78 6.62 20.31 -12.18
C ASN A 78 7.01 18.96 -12.81
N ILE A 79 8.08 18.90 -13.61
CA ILE A 79 8.45 17.71 -14.36
C ILE A 79 9.97 17.51 -14.26
N GLU A 80 10.38 16.38 -13.68
CA GLU A 80 11.78 15.95 -13.69
C GLU A 80 12.16 15.49 -15.10
N ILE A 81 13.01 16.28 -15.79
CA ILE A 81 13.54 15.94 -17.12
C ILE A 81 14.64 14.88 -16.96
N TYR A 82 14.52 13.75 -17.64
CA TYR A 82 15.59 12.75 -17.69
C TYR A 82 16.86 13.35 -18.31
N GLN A 83 17.98 13.12 -17.63
CA GLN A 83 19.32 13.38 -18.17
C GLN A 83 19.99 12.05 -18.49
N PHE A 84 20.60 11.98 -19.67
CA PHE A 84 21.38 10.84 -20.10
C PHE A 84 22.59 10.65 -19.18
N PRO A 85 22.87 9.43 -18.72
CA PRO A 85 23.95 9.17 -17.78
C PRO A 85 25.32 9.42 -18.42
N ILE A 86 26.19 10.12 -17.69
CA ILE A 86 27.56 10.47 -18.14
C ILE A 86 28.65 9.71 -17.37
N ILE A 87 28.25 8.70 -16.59
CA ILE A 87 29.15 7.93 -15.71
C ILE A 87 30.03 7.01 -16.56
N ASP A 88 29.41 6.31 -17.52
CA ASP A 88 30.12 5.43 -18.45
C ASP A 88 30.96 6.24 -19.43
N GLU A 89 32.28 5.98 -19.43
CA GLU A 89 33.25 6.65 -20.30
C GLU A 89 32.93 6.47 -21.79
N THR A 90 32.39 5.32 -22.18
CA THR A 90 32.18 4.95 -23.58
C THR A 90 31.14 5.85 -24.27
N VAL A 91 30.08 6.21 -23.55
CA VAL A 91 28.98 7.06 -24.04
C VAL A 91 29.01 8.48 -23.46
N ARG A 92 29.92 8.79 -22.53
CA ARG A 92 29.96 10.08 -21.80
C ARG A 92 29.91 11.29 -22.72
N LYS A 93 30.76 11.31 -23.75
CA LYS A 93 30.89 12.47 -24.66
C LYS A 93 29.60 12.69 -25.44
N GLU A 94 29.01 11.62 -25.94
CA GLU A 94 27.76 11.64 -26.69
C GLU A 94 26.60 12.06 -25.78
N ASN A 95 26.46 11.44 -24.62
CA ASN A 95 25.42 11.77 -23.65
C ASN A 95 25.53 13.20 -23.11
N ALA A 96 26.75 13.73 -22.94
CA ALA A 96 26.96 15.13 -22.58
C ALA A 96 26.52 16.10 -23.70
N ALA A 97 26.69 15.72 -24.97
CA ALA A 97 26.18 16.49 -26.10
C ALA A 97 24.64 16.41 -26.19
N LEU A 98 24.07 15.21 -26.04
CA LEU A 98 22.62 14.98 -26.04
C LEU A 98 21.92 15.76 -24.92
N ASN A 99 22.50 15.78 -23.72
CA ASN A 99 21.95 16.55 -22.59
C ASN A 99 21.92 18.07 -22.85
N LYS A 100 22.78 18.61 -23.73
CA LYS A 100 22.75 20.04 -24.10
C LYS A 100 21.64 20.34 -25.10
N LEU A 101 21.26 19.36 -25.92
CA LEU A 101 20.15 19.42 -26.87
C LEU A 101 18.80 19.26 -26.18
N LEU A 102 18.78 18.84 -24.91
CA LEU A 102 17.53 18.77 -24.17
C LEU A 102 16.97 20.17 -23.94
N PRO A 103 15.67 20.37 -24.18
CA PRO A 103 14.72 19.41 -24.79
C PRO A 103 14.77 19.44 -26.34
N PHE A 104 14.73 18.26 -26.98
CA PHE A 104 14.93 18.12 -28.43
C PHE A 104 13.89 18.85 -29.28
N ALA A 105 14.33 19.54 -30.33
CA ALA A 105 13.46 20.19 -31.31
C ALA A 105 13.27 19.28 -32.54
N ILE A 106 12.17 18.51 -32.57
CA ILE A 106 11.91 17.56 -33.65
C ILE A 106 10.81 18.02 -34.61
N VAL A 107 10.93 17.62 -35.87
CA VAL A 107 9.88 17.70 -36.89
C VAL A 107 9.51 16.29 -37.31
N GLY A 108 8.22 15.97 -37.33
CA GLY A 108 7.72 14.68 -37.79
C GLY A 108 7.00 14.84 -39.13
N SER A 109 7.27 13.94 -40.07
CA SER A 109 6.54 13.83 -41.34
C SER A 109 6.35 12.37 -41.72
N THR A 110 5.20 12.05 -42.30
CA THR A 110 4.94 10.77 -42.98
C THR A 110 5.03 10.92 -44.50
N ASP A 111 5.24 12.15 -44.99
CA ASP A 111 5.31 12.44 -46.41
C ASP A 111 6.73 12.18 -46.92
N PHE A 112 6.81 11.41 -48.00
CA PHE A 112 8.05 11.11 -48.70
C PHE A 112 8.05 11.84 -50.03
N VAL A 113 9.15 12.51 -50.36
CA VAL A 113 9.36 13.05 -51.71
C VAL A 113 10.36 12.15 -52.40
N PRO A 114 9.90 11.27 -53.33
CA PRO A 114 10.82 10.46 -54.10
C PRO A 114 11.60 11.38 -55.06
N LYS A 115 12.92 11.33 -54.99
CA LYS A 115 13.74 11.97 -56.03
C LYS A 115 15.07 11.25 -56.21
N GLU A 116 15.12 10.41 -57.25
CA GLU A 116 16.26 9.87 -58.02
C GLU A 116 17.62 9.51 -57.38
N MET A 117 18.02 9.89 -56.15
CA MET A 117 19.28 9.41 -55.55
C MET A 117 19.37 9.23 -54.02
N VAL A 118 18.46 9.70 -53.16
CA VAL A 118 18.45 9.29 -51.74
C VAL A 118 17.03 9.39 -51.16
N ASP A 119 16.63 8.40 -50.36
CA ASP A 119 15.30 8.27 -49.76
C ASP A 119 15.21 9.18 -48.52
N TRP A 120 14.55 10.34 -48.62
CA TRP A 120 14.44 11.31 -47.50
C TRP A 120 12.98 11.56 -47.11
N CYS A 121 12.70 11.52 -45.80
CA CYS A 121 11.46 12.05 -45.23
C CYS A 121 11.49 13.58 -45.25
N VAL A 122 10.45 14.20 -45.81
CA VAL A 122 10.38 15.66 -45.88
C VAL A 122 9.05 16.19 -45.34
N HIS A 123 9.09 17.37 -44.73
CA HIS A 123 7.91 18.09 -44.28
C HIS A 123 7.78 19.40 -45.05
N ALA A 124 6.64 19.61 -45.72
CA ALA A 124 6.34 20.90 -46.31
C ALA A 124 5.92 21.88 -45.22
N VAL A 125 6.75 22.90 -44.96
CA VAL A 125 6.40 23.97 -44.04
C VAL A 125 5.48 24.94 -44.77
N THR A 126 4.25 25.07 -44.28
CA THR A 126 3.27 26.01 -44.81
C THR A 126 2.93 27.06 -43.76
N HIS A 127 2.88 28.32 -44.18
CA HIS A 127 2.34 29.41 -43.38
C HIS A 127 1.10 29.94 -44.09
N GLY A 128 -0.09 29.65 -43.56
CA GLY A 128 -1.34 29.88 -44.29
C GLY A 128 -1.46 28.96 -45.51
N ASN A 129 -1.73 29.52 -46.69
CA ASN A 129 -1.86 28.79 -47.96
C ASN A 129 -0.57 28.80 -48.82
N LEU A 130 0.56 29.25 -48.27
CA LEU A 130 1.81 29.41 -49.02
C LEU A 130 2.89 28.44 -48.48
N LEU A 131 3.55 27.73 -49.40
CA LEU A 131 4.73 26.92 -49.08
C LEU A 131 5.89 27.86 -48.74
N MET A 132 6.38 27.75 -47.51
CA MET A 132 7.55 28.49 -47.02
C MET A 132 8.86 27.75 -47.31
N GLY A 133 8.82 26.42 -47.39
CA GLY A 133 9.99 25.60 -47.68
C GLY A 133 9.76 24.13 -47.39
N ILE A 134 10.78 23.32 -47.68
CA ILE A 134 10.82 21.89 -47.39
C ILE A 134 11.83 21.68 -46.27
N VAL A 135 11.40 21.01 -45.20
CA VAL A 135 12.25 20.60 -44.09
C VAL A 135 12.55 19.12 -44.23
N GLU A 136 13.81 18.78 -44.42
CA GLU A 136 14.29 17.41 -44.36
C GLU A 136 14.37 16.95 -42.91
N VAL A 137 13.65 15.88 -42.55
CA VAL A 137 13.55 15.38 -41.17
C VAL A 137 14.86 14.76 -40.70
N GLU A 138 15.61 14.13 -41.60
CA GLU A 138 16.88 13.48 -41.28
C GLU A 138 18.09 14.42 -41.35
N ASN A 139 17.88 15.70 -41.68
CA ASN A 139 18.94 16.67 -41.75
C ASN A 139 19.17 17.31 -40.37
N GLU A 140 20.36 17.07 -39.80
CA GLU A 140 20.75 17.59 -38.47
C GLU A 140 20.78 19.12 -38.39
N MET A 141 20.86 19.82 -39.53
CA MET A 141 20.77 21.28 -39.59
C MET A 141 19.34 21.80 -39.49
N HIS A 142 18.35 20.94 -39.72
CA HIS A 142 16.94 21.32 -39.72
C HIS A 142 16.21 20.93 -38.43
N CYS A 143 16.51 19.77 -37.85
CA CYS A 143 15.92 19.34 -36.58
C CYS A 143 16.76 18.27 -35.88
N ASP A 144 16.49 18.07 -34.59
CA ASP A 144 17.22 17.12 -33.74
C ASP A 144 16.74 15.67 -33.86
N PHE A 145 15.93 15.34 -34.88
CA PHE A 145 15.31 14.01 -35.00
C PHE A 145 16.35 12.88 -35.03
N VAL A 146 17.45 13.05 -35.75
CA VAL A 146 18.54 12.07 -35.82
C VAL A 146 19.15 11.85 -34.44
N LYS A 147 19.42 12.92 -33.70
CA LYS A 147 20.01 12.86 -32.35
C LYS A 147 19.07 12.20 -31.35
N LEU A 148 17.77 12.50 -31.42
CA LEU A 148 16.76 11.83 -30.60
C LEU A 148 16.71 10.32 -30.88
N ARG A 149 16.70 9.94 -32.18
CA ARG A 149 16.67 8.54 -32.60
C ARG A 149 17.89 7.78 -32.10
N GLU A 150 19.09 8.33 -32.28
CA GLU A 150 20.33 7.71 -31.80
C GLU A 150 20.36 7.59 -30.27
N ALA A 151 19.91 8.63 -29.56
CA ALA A 151 19.87 8.64 -28.11
C ALA A 151 18.99 7.51 -27.56
N LEU A 152 17.81 7.29 -28.15
CA LEU A 152 16.81 6.33 -27.69
C LEU A 152 17.07 4.89 -28.14
N LEU A 153 17.44 4.70 -29.40
CA LEU A 153 17.44 3.38 -30.05
C LEU A 153 18.84 2.77 -30.20
N ARG A 154 19.90 3.52 -29.91
CA ARG A 154 21.27 3.05 -30.14
C ARG A 154 22.18 3.24 -28.93
N ILE A 155 22.18 4.44 -28.35
CA ILE A 155 23.14 4.81 -27.30
C ILE A 155 22.63 4.40 -25.92
N ASN A 156 21.36 4.65 -25.60
CA ASN A 156 20.86 4.52 -24.22
C ASN A 156 19.76 3.47 -24.04
N GLU A 157 19.47 2.62 -25.02
CA GLU A 157 18.39 1.61 -24.93
C GLU A 157 18.52 0.74 -23.66
N ASP A 158 19.71 0.20 -23.42
CA ASP A 158 19.99 -0.62 -22.24
C ASP A 158 19.87 0.16 -20.93
N SER A 159 20.44 1.37 -20.89
CA SER A 159 20.39 2.25 -19.71
C SER A 159 18.96 2.67 -19.37
N LEU A 160 18.10 2.89 -20.37
CA LEU A 160 16.68 3.22 -20.19
C LEU A 160 15.89 2.03 -19.65
N ARG A 161 16.15 0.83 -20.18
CA ARG A 161 15.57 -0.43 -19.69
C ARG A 161 16.00 -0.73 -18.25
N GLU A 162 17.28 -0.59 -17.95
CA GLU A 162 17.83 -0.85 -16.62
C GLU A 162 17.30 0.15 -15.58
N ARG A 163 17.22 1.44 -15.91
CA ARG A 163 16.64 2.45 -15.01
C ARG A 163 15.17 2.14 -14.72
N THR A 164 14.40 1.77 -15.74
CA THR A 164 13.00 1.35 -15.59
C THR A 164 12.89 0.16 -14.63
N HIS A 165 13.77 -0.83 -14.77
CA HIS A 165 13.82 -1.96 -13.84
C HIS A 165 14.21 -1.52 -12.42
N ASN A 166 15.27 -0.72 -12.25
CA ASN A 166 15.80 -0.35 -10.93
C ASN A 166 14.88 0.58 -10.13
N ILE A 167 14.31 1.61 -10.74
CA ILE A 167 13.42 2.54 -10.04
C ILE A 167 12.13 1.81 -9.63
N LEU A 168 11.58 1.00 -10.54
CA LEU A 168 10.25 0.44 -10.39
C LEU A 168 10.25 -0.86 -9.56
N CYS A 169 11.25 -1.73 -9.72
CA CYS A 169 11.41 -2.91 -8.86
C CYS A 169 11.75 -2.50 -7.43
N ARG A 170 12.65 -1.53 -7.18
CA ARG A 170 12.95 -1.10 -5.80
C ARG A 170 11.74 -0.50 -5.10
N THR A 171 11.01 0.37 -5.79
CA THR A 171 9.81 1.00 -5.22
C THR A 171 8.75 -0.04 -4.91
N LYS A 172 8.43 -0.92 -5.87
CA LYS A 172 7.38 -1.92 -5.68
C LYS A 172 7.78 -3.04 -4.72
N MET A 173 9.05 -3.44 -4.66
CA MET A 173 9.53 -4.40 -3.67
C MET A 173 9.39 -3.85 -2.25
N MET A 174 9.71 -2.57 -2.02
CA MET A 174 9.47 -1.93 -0.72
C MET A 174 7.98 -1.87 -0.40
N GLU A 175 7.13 -1.46 -1.34
CA GLU A 175 5.67 -1.43 -1.13
C GLU A 175 5.10 -2.82 -0.82
N THR A 176 5.50 -3.85 -1.57
CA THR A 176 5.03 -5.24 -1.37
C THR A 176 5.50 -5.81 -0.04
N SER A 177 6.72 -5.44 0.40
CA SER A 177 7.23 -5.82 1.73
C SER A 177 6.43 -5.14 2.85
N GLN A 178 6.16 -3.84 2.70
CA GLN A 178 5.35 -3.09 3.66
C GLN A 178 3.90 -3.60 3.73
N GLN A 179 3.28 -3.92 2.59
CA GLN A 179 1.95 -4.52 2.54
C GLN A 179 1.91 -5.86 3.27
N ARG A 180 2.85 -6.75 3.00
CA ARG A 180 2.94 -8.03 3.74
C ARG A 180 3.12 -7.82 5.23
N GLN A 181 3.94 -6.86 5.66
CA GLN A 181 4.09 -6.54 7.09
C GLN A 181 2.80 -6.01 7.72
N LEU A 182 2.03 -5.20 7.00
CA LEU A 182 0.72 -4.69 7.44
C LEU A 182 -0.30 -5.83 7.53
N GLU A 183 -0.38 -6.69 6.51
CA GLU A 183 -1.25 -7.87 6.51
C GLU A 183 -0.93 -8.80 7.68
N PHE A 184 0.35 -9.10 7.92
CA PHE A 184 0.77 -9.88 9.09
C PHE A 184 0.41 -9.19 10.40
N LYS A 185 0.61 -7.89 10.53
CA LYS A 185 0.22 -7.13 11.74
C LYS A 185 -1.28 -7.18 11.99
N ASP A 186 -2.09 -7.03 10.94
CA ASP A 186 -3.55 -7.09 11.03
C ASP A 186 -4.05 -8.50 11.36
N GLU A 187 -3.45 -9.53 10.79
CA GLU A 187 -3.75 -10.92 11.12
C GLU A 187 -3.39 -11.24 12.58
N MET A 188 -2.24 -10.76 13.06
CA MET A 188 -1.85 -10.92 14.47
C MET A 188 -2.80 -10.19 15.41
N LYS A 189 -3.20 -8.95 15.11
CA LYS A 189 -4.22 -8.22 15.89
C LYS A 189 -5.56 -8.95 15.90
N LYS A 190 -5.99 -9.53 14.78
CA LYS A 190 -7.22 -10.33 14.72
C LYS A 190 -7.13 -11.57 15.61
N ARG A 191 -6.00 -12.29 15.59
CA ARG A 191 -5.78 -13.43 16.49
C ARG A 191 -5.73 -13.02 17.95
N GLU A 192 -5.04 -11.94 18.29
CA GLU A 192 -4.98 -11.41 19.66
C GLU A 192 -6.38 -11.05 20.18
N LYS A 193 -7.19 -10.39 19.35
CA LYS A 193 -8.58 -10.09 19.67
C LYS A 193 -9.42 -11.35 19.87
N GLN A 194 -9.30 -12.34 18.99
CA GLN A 194 -9.98 -13.63 19.14
C GLN A 194 -9.61 -14.31 20.47
N TYR A 195 -8.32 -14.37 20.81
CA TYR A 195 -7.88 -14.93 22.08
C TYR A 195 -8.41 -14.16 23.29
N SER A 196 -8.44 -12.83 23.21
CA SER A 196 -8.97 -11.96 24.26
C SER A 196 -10.48 -12.17 24.46
N ASP A 197 -11.26 -12.20 23.37
CA ASP A 197 -12.70 -12.43 23.40
C ASP A 197 -13.02 -13.84 23.95
N GLU A 198 -12.30 -14.87 23.51
CA GLU A 198 -12.43 -16.24 24.03
C GLU A 198 -12.06 -16.35 25.51
N PHE A 199 -11.04 -15.63 25.96
CA PHE A 199 -10.66 -15.59 27.37
C PHE A 199 -11.74 -14.92 28.21
N GLN A 200 -12.23 -13.75 27.78
CA GLN A 200 -13.25 -13.00 28.51
C GLN A 200 -14.59 -13.75 28.59
N MET A 201 -14.97 -14.45 27.52
CA MET A 201 -16.13 -15.35 27.53
C MET A 201 -15.97 -16.50 28.53
N ARG A 202 -14.78 -17.11 28.61
CA ARG A 202 -14.50 -18.19 29.58
C ARG A 202 -14.54 -17.68 31.02
N VAL A 203 -13.96 -16.51 31.29
CA VAL A 203 -13.99 -15.86 32.59
C VAL A 203 -15.43 -15.58 33.01
N SER A 204 -16.21 -14.89 32.16
CA SER A 204 -17.61 -14.56 32.44
C SER A 204 -18.46 -15.80 32.70
N LYS A 205 -18.29 -16.88 31.92
CA LYS A 205 -18.98 -18.15 32.13
C LYS A 205 -18.61 -18.78 33.49
N LYS A 206 -17.33 -18.76 33.87
CA LYS A 206 -16.89 -19.32 35.15
C LYS A 206 -17.32 -18.48 36.34
N GLU A 207 -17.32 -17.16 36.23
CA GLU A 207 -17.87 -16.27 37.26
C GLU A 207 -19.35 -16.52 37.48
N ALA A 208 -20.16 -16.65 36.42
CA ALA A 208 -21.58 -16.98 36.53
C ALA A 208 -21.81 -18.36 37.18
N GLU A 209 -20.99 -19.36 36.80
CA GLU A 209 -21.06 -20.71 37.38
C GLU A 209 -20.68 -20.72 38.86
N LEU A 210 -19.67 -19.94 39.26
CA LEU A 210 -19.25 -19.79 40.66
C LEU A 210 -20.32 -19.07 41.48
N LYS A 211 -20.88 -17.99 40.94
CA LYS A 211 -21.97 -17.24 41.59
C LYS A 211 -23.17 -18.14 41.86
N HIS A 212 -23.58 -18.95 40.88
CA HIS A 212 -24.67 -19.89 41.07
C HIS A 212 -24.36 -20.94 42.14
N ARG A 213 -23.13 -21.49 42.15
CA ARG A 213 -22.71 -22.42 43.21
C ARG A 213 -22.73 -21.78 44.59
N GLU A 214 -22.27 -20.53 44.70
CA GLU A 214 -22.26 -19.77 45.95
C GLU A 214 -23.70 -19.54 46.46
N GLU A 215 -24.62 -19.17 45.59
CA GLU A 215 -26.05 -19.02 45.92
C GLU A 215 -26.65 -20.32 46.45
N VAL A 216 -26.38 -21.46 45.81
CA VAL A 216 -26.85 -22.78 46.24
C VAL A 216 -26.24 -23.17 47.60
N LEU A 217 -24.95 -22.95 47.80
CA LEU A 217 -24.28 -23.22 49.08
C LEU A 217 -24.85 -22.35 50.20
N ASN A 218 -25.09 -21.06 49.92
CA ASN A 218 -25.70 -20.14 50.87
C ASN A 218 -27.14 -20.54 51.24
N MET A 219 -27.96 -20.97 50.27
CA MET A 219 -29.30 -21.49 50.57
C MET A 219 -29.23 -22.73 51.46
N ARG A 220 -28.38 -23.71 51.11
CA ARG A 220 -28.22 -24.92 51.91
C ARG A 220 -27.69 -24.65 53.31
N SER A 221 -26.76 -23.70 53.46
CA SER A 221 -26.27 -23.28 54.77
C SER A 221 -27.39 -22.68 55.63
N ARG A 222 -28.28 -21.86 55.05
CA ARG A 222 -29.44 -21.31 55.77
C ARG A 222 -30.40 -22.41 56.19
N GLU A 223 -30.72 -23.34 55.29
CA GLU A 223 -31.60 -24.48 55.60
C GLU A 223 -31.07 -25.31 56.76
N ILE A 224 -29.77 -25.61 56.77
CA ILE A 224 -29.12 -26.37 57.86
C ILE A 224 -29.17 -25.57 59.16
N SER A 225 -28.87 -24.27 59.15
CA SER A 225 -28.98 -23.42 60.34
C SER A 225 -30.40 -23.39 60.91
N GLU A 226 -31.42 -23.25 60.05
CA GLU A 226 -32.82 -23.28 60.49
C GLU A 226 -33.25 -24.65 61.05
N GLN A 227 -32.77 -25.74 60.45
CA GLN A 227 -33.00 -27.09 60.98
C GLN A 227 -32.35 -27.27 62.34
N PHE A 228 -31.09 -26.84 62.48
CA PHE A 228 -30.36 -26.91 63.74
C PHE A 228 -31.06 -26.10 64.85
N GLU A 229 -31.52 -24.88 64.56
CA GLU A 229 -32.27 -24.07 65.52
C GLU A 229 -33.62 -24.70 65.93
N LYS A 230 -34.29 -25.42 65.03
CA LYS A 230 -35.51 -26.16 65.36
C LYS A 230 -35.20 -27.36 66.26
N GLU A 231 -34.17 -28.13 65.93
CA GLU A 231 -33.73 -29.25 66.76
C GLU A 231 -33.29 -28.80 68.14
N GLN A 232 -32.52 -27.71 68.24
CA GLN A 232 -32.10 -27.16 69.52
C GLN A 232 -33.31 -26.75 70.38
N ARG A 233 -34.30 -26.06 69.80
CA ARG A 233 -35.56 -25.72 70.50
C ARG A 233 -36.33 -26.96 70.96
N ASN A 234 -36.41 -27.99 70.14
CA ASN A 234 -37.11 -29.24 70.48
C ASN A 234 -36.39 -30.00 71.62
N LEU A 235 -35.06 -30.02 71.59
CA LEU A 235 -34.25 -30.61 72.66
C LEU A 235 -34.39 -29.84 73.96
N GLU A 236 -34.34 -28.50 73.92
CA GLU A 236 -34.57 -27.64 75.10
C GLU A 236 -35.96 -27.86 75.69
N GLN A 237 -37.01 -27.95 74.86
CA GLN A 237 -38.36 -28.28 75.33
C GLN A 237 -38.41 -29.67 75.99
N SER A 238 -37.77 -30.68 75.38
CA SER A 238 -37.72 -32.03 75.92
C SER A 238 -36.98 -32.08 77.27
N ILE A 239 -35.86 -31.36 77.39
CA ILE A 239 -35.12 -31.20 78.65
C ILE A 239 -36.01 -30.58 79.72
N ASN A 240 -36.72 -29.49 79.40
CA ASN A 240 -37.60 -28.82 80.35
C ASN A 240 -38.74 -29.73 80.84
N LEU A 241 -39.37 -30.50 79.95
CA LEU A 241 -40.41 -31.47 80.30
C LEU A 241 -39.88 -32.54 81.26
N VAL A 242 -38.72 -33.12 80.95
CA VAL A 242 -38.09 -34.13 81.82
C VAL A 242 -37.70 -33.53 83.17
N MET A 243 -37.21 -32.29 83.20
CA MET A 243 -36.92 -31.60 84.46
C MET A 243 -38.18 -31.36 85.31
N GLU A 244 -39.30 -30.96 84.69
CA GLU A 244 -40.58 -30.84 85.40
C GLU A 244 -41.08 -32.17 85.94
N GLU A 245 -41.02 -33.24 85.14
CA GLU A 245 -41.46 -34.57 85.56
C GLU A 245 -40.60 -35.10 86.70
N LYS A 246 -39.28 -34.91 86.62
CA LYS A 246 -38.36 -35.22 87.71
C LYS A 246 -38.69 -34.44 88.99
N ALA A 247 -38.98 -33.14 88.89
CA ALA A 247 -39.37 -32.33 90.05
C ALA A 247 -40.70 -32.80 90.68
N LYS A 248 -41.69 -33.15 89.85
CA LYS A 248 -42.97 -33.72 90.30
C LYS A 248 -42.77 -35.06 91.02
N LEU A 249 -41.92 -35.94 90.49
CA LEU A 249 -41.60 -37.22 91.12
C LEU A 249 -40.82 -37.05 92.44
N GLU A 250 -39.87 -36.12 92.50
CA GLU A 250 -39.13 -35.82 93.74
C GLU A 250 -40.04 -35.25 94.84
N SER A 251 -40.98 -34.36 94.48
CA SER A 251 -42.01 -33.89 95.43
C SER A 251 -42.95 -35.01 95.91
N SER A 252 -43.31 -35.96 95.03
CA SER A 252 -44.10 -37.15 95.38
C SER A 252 -43.33 -38.15 96.24
N ARG A 253 -42.01 -38.27 96.04
CA ARG A 253 -41.13 -39.12 96.86
C ARG A 253 -40.93 -38.54 98.27
N ASN A 254 -40.81 -37.23 98.39
CA ASN A 254 -40.73 -36.56 99.70
C ASN A 254 -42.04 -36.66 100.50
N ASN A 255 -43.21 -36.76 99.85
CA ASN A 255 -44.49 -37.00 100.52
C ASN A 255 -44.71 -38.45 100.98
N SER A 256 -44.06 -39.44 100.35
CA SER A 256 -44.21 -40.88 100.68
C SER A 256 -43.15 -41.41 101.67
N GLY A 257 -42.04 -40.69 101.84
CA GLY A 257 -40.99 -41.02 102.83
C GLY A 257 -41.37 -40.80 104.31
N GLY A 258 -42.51 -40.19 104.61
CA GLY A 258 -42.96 -39.89 105.98
C GLY A 258 -43.58 -41.05 106.76
N LYS A 259 -43.78 -42.24 106.17
CA LYS A 259 -44.40 -43.39 106.84
C LYS A 259 -43.61 -44.69 106.64
N LYS A 260 -42.62 -44.92 107.51
CA LYS A 260 -42.40 -46.20 108.20
C LYS A 260 -41.31 -46.04 109.27
N ARG A 261 -41.79 -45.66 110.46
CA ARG A 261 -41.16 -45.89 111.77
C ARG A 261 -41.80 -47.14 112.36
N LYS A 262 -41.03 -48.19 112.57
CA LYS A 262 -40.97 -49.07 113.76
C LYS A 262 -40.15 -50.31 113.44
#